data_AF-A0A2W4NX15-F1
#
_entry.id   AF-A0A2W4NX15-F1
#
_cell.length_a   1.000
_cell.length_b   1.000
_cell.length_c   1.000
_cell.angle_alpha   90.00
_cell.angle_beta   90.00
_cell.angle_gamma   90.00
#
_symmetry.space_group_name_H-M   'P 1'
#
loop_
_entity.id
_entity.type
_entity.pdbx_description
1 polymer ?
#
loop_
_entity_poly.entity_id
_entity_poly.type
_entity_poly.pdbx_seq_one_letter_code
_entity_poly.pdbx_strand_id
1 'polypeptide(L)' 'MAIYGVTWRVKWSGVQNKYIGVRFRLERTTYFGWIRVSVDEDEEKVTVHDMAYSRIELTAGATNAQ' A
#
# COMPACT_ATOMS: atom_id res chain seq x y z
N MET A 1 10.26 -3.54 -20.72
CA MET A 1 9.70 -2.59 -19.74
C MET A 1 10.16 -3.02 -18.35
N ALA A 2 11.07 -2.27 -17.73
CA ALA A 2 11.57 -2.60 -16.39
C ALA A 2 10.70 -1.90 -15.34
N ILE A 3 10.12 -2.67 -14.42
CA ILE A 3 9.37 -2.15 -13.28
C ILE A 3 10.36 -1.95 -12.15
N TYR A 4 10.57 -0.71 -11.71
CA TYR A 4 11.42 -0.39 -10.56
C TYR A 4 10.56 -0.41 -9.28
N GLY A 5 10.67 -1.48 -8.48
CA GLY A 5 9.94 -1.62 -7.22
C GLY A 5 10.20 -2.98 -6.53
N VAL A 6 9.74 -3.11 -5.28
CA VAL A 6 9.76 -4.39 -4.55
C VAL A 6 8.68 -5.29 -5.17
N THR A 7 9.06 -6.44 -5.71
CA THR A 7 8.13 -7.46 -6.20
C THR A 7 8.06 -8.59 -5.17
N TRP A 8 6.88 -8.81 -4.60
CA TRP A 8 6.64 -9.93 -3.69
C TRP A 8 6.22 -11.16 -4.50
N ARG A 9 7.07 -12.20 -4.51
CA ARG A 9 6.78 -13.48 -5.18
C ARG A 9 6.15 -14.46 -4.19
N VAL A 10 4.86 -14.31 -3.95
CA VAL A 10 4.03 -15.30 -3.26
C VAL A 10 2.77 -15.52 -4.08
N LYS A 11 2.19 -16.72 -4.02
CA LYS A 11 0.91 -17.01 -4.69
C LYS A 11 -0.19 -16.18 -4.02
N TRP A 12 -0.81 -15.28 -4.79
CA TRP A 12 -1.96 -14.49 -4.33
C TRP A 12 -3.29 -15.09 -4.79
N SER A 13 -3.31 -16.06 -5.72
CA SER A 13 -4.50 -16.85 -6.07
C SER A 13 -5.30 -17.31 -4.85
N GLY A 14 -6.59 -17.00 -4.88
CA GLY A 14 -7.59 -17.42 -3.90
C GLY A 14 -7.51 -16.72 -2.54
N VAL A 15 -6.58 -15.77 -2.33
CA VAL A 15 -6.43 -15.15 -1.03
C VAL A 15 -7.59 -14.21 -0.73
N GLN A 16 -8.10 -14.30 0.50
CA GLN A 16 -9.19 -13.46 0.97
C GLN A 16 -8.71 -12.51 2.07
N ASN A 17 -9.18 -11.27 2.04
CA ASN A 17 -8.93 -10.25 3.09
C ASN A 17 -7.43 -10.07 3.42
N LYS A 18 -6.58 -9.96 2.40
CA LYS A 18 -5.14 -9.68 2.55
C LYS A 18 -4.85 -8.19 2.40
N TYR A 19 -3.75 -7.73 2.98
CA TYR A 19 -3.39 -6.33 3.04
C TYR A 19 -2.16 -6.01 2.19
N ILE A 20 -2.25 -4.93 1.41
CA ILE A 20 -1.15 -4.37 0.63
C ILE A 20 -0.80 -3.01 1.23
N GLY A 21 0.45 -2.84 1.65
CA GLY A 21 0.98 -1.53 2.05
C GLY A 21 1.33 -0.69 0.82
N VAL A 22 0.92 0.57 0.81
CA VAL A 22 1.18 1.50 -0.30
C VAL A 22 1.89 2.76 0.18
N ARG A 23 2.84 3.23 -0.63
CA ARG A 23 3.46 4.55 -0.51
C ARG A 23 3.37 5.25 -1.84
N PHE A 24 2.74 6.42 -1.87
CA PHE A 24 2.61 7.23 -3.06
C PHE A 24 2.83 8.70 -2.74
N ARG A 25 3.13 9.48 -3.79
CA ARG A 25 3.38 10.91 -3.69
C ARG A 25 2.34 11.64 -4.54
N LEU A 26 1.60 12.55 -3.91
CA LEU A 26 0.79 13.54 -4.60
C LEU A 26 1.49 14.89 -4.42
N GLU A 27 1.88 15.51 -5.53
CA GLU A 27 2.64 16.77 -5.55
C GLU A 27 3.94 16.69 -4.69
N ARG A 28 3.95 17.36 -3.53
CA ARG A 28 5.06 17.42 -2.58
C ARG A 28 4.84 16.60 -1.32
N THR A 29 3.67 15.97 -1.16
CA THR A 29 3.30 15.24 0.05
C THR A 29 3.41 13.74 -0.19
N THR A 30 4.08 13.06 0.75
CA THR A 30 4.16 11.60 0.75
C THR A 30 3.08 11.03 1.64
N TYR A 31 2.32 10.08 1.09
CA TYR A 31 1.25 9.38 1.77
C TYR A 31 1.64 7.92 1.97
N PHE A 32 1.19 7.37 3.09
CA PHE A 32 1.34 5.96 3.42
C PHE A 32 -0.04 5.41 3.76
N GLY A 33 -0.35 4.24 3.22
CA GLY A 33 -1.65 3.63 3.41
C GLY A 33 -1.63 2.13 3.27
N TRP A 34 -2.82 1.57 3.33
CA TRP A 34 -3.06 0.15 3.17
C TRP A 34 -4.33 -0.05 2.34
N ILE A 35 -4.38 -1.19 1.64
CA ILE A 35 -5.53 -1.64 0.87
C ILE A 35 -5.83 -3.07 1.27
N ARG A 36 -7.07 -3.40 1.63
CA ARG A 36 -7.52 -4.78 1.82
C ARG A 36 -8.08 -5.30 0.51
N VAL A 37 -7.58 -6.44 0.09
CA VAL A 37 -7.96 -7.08 -1.17
C VAL A 37 -8.27 -8.55 -0.98
N SER A 38 -9.11 -9.06 -1.87
CA SER A 38 -9.19 -10.47 -2.20
C SER A 38 -8.81 -10.68 -3.65
N VAL A 39 -8.18 -11.81 -3.95
CA VAL A 39 -7.87 -12.23 -5.31
C VAL A 39 -8.62 -13.54 -5.55
N ASP A 40 -9.25 -13.67 -6.71
CA ASP A 40 -9.89 -14.93 -7.09
C ASP A 40 -8.86 -16.06 -7.31
N GLU A 41 -9.33 -17.29 -7.36
CA GLU A 41 -8.46 -18.46 -7.53
C GLU A 41 -7.73 -18.43 -8.88
N ASP A 42 -8.35 -17.84 -9.90
CA ASP A 42 -7.83 -17.74 -11.26
C ASP A 42 -6.85 -16.57 -11.48
N GLU A 43 -6.63 -15.71 -10.46
CA GLU A 43 -5.78 -14.51 -10.50
C GLU A 43 -6.22 -13.45 -11.53
N GLU A 44 -7.46 -13.54 -12.02
CA GLU A 44 -8.01 -12.63 -13.02
C GLU A 44 -8.71 -11.42 -12.40
N LYS A 45 -9.14 -11.54 -11.13
CA LYS A 45 -9.90 -10.49 -10.45
C LYS A 45 -9.32 -10.19 -9.07
N VAL A 46 -9.15 -8.90 -8.83
CA VAL A 46 -8.84 -8.35 -7.52
C VAL A 46 -10.04 -7.54 -7.04
N THR A 47 -10.62 -7.94 -5.91
CA THR A 47 -11.66 -7.17 -5.23
C THR A 47 -11.03 -6.33 -4.13
N VAL A 48 -11.28 -5.02 -4.16
CA VAL A 48 -10.89 -4.10 -3.10
C VAL A 48 -12.04 -3.98 -2.11
N HIS A 49 -11.79 -4.29 -0.84
CA HIS A 49 -12.80 -4.24 0.21
C HIS A 49 -12.82 -2.89 0.92
N ASP A 50 -11.65 -2.42 1.32
CA ASP A 50 -11.45 -1.11 1.95
C ASP A 50 -10.00 -0.65 1.78
N MET A 51 -9.79 0.63 2.05
CA MET A 51 -8.49 1.26 2.03
C MET A 51 -8.49 2.46 2.97
N ALA A 52 -7.32 2.76 3.51
CA ALA A 52 -7.09 4.02 4.21
C ALA A 52 -5.65 4.48 4.00
N TYR A 53 -5.45 5.78 4.10
CA TYR A 53 -4.12 6.38 4.02
C TYR A 53 -4.01 7.55 4.99
N SER A 54 -2.77 7.86 5.34
CA SER A 54 -2.41 9.02 6.17
C SER A 54 -1.33 9.83 5.47
N ARG A 55 -1.34 11.14 5.71
CA ARG A 55 -0.21 11.99 5.34
C ARG A 55 0.83 11.91 6.43
N ILE A 56 2.09 11.70 6.06
CA ILE A 56 3.17 12.07 6.98
C ILE A 56 3.36 13.57 6.80
N GLU A 57 2.85 14.33 7.76
CA GLU A 57 3.38 15.66 7.98
C GLU A 57 4.79 15.47 8.55
N LEU A 58 5.80 15.74 7.74
CA LEU A 58 7.11 16.08 8.30
C LEU A 58 6.93 17.44 8.97
N THR A 59 6.41 17.46 10.20
CA THR A 59 6.37 18.67 11.00
C THR A 59 7.82 19.14 11.10
N ALA A 60 8.13 20.31 10.53
CA ALA A 60 9.45 20.92 10.53
C ALA A 60 9.83 21.43 11.93
N GLY A 61 9.73 20.57 12.94
CA GLY A 61 9.81 20.93 14.36
C GLY A 61 9.69 19.77 15.34
N ALA A 62 9.79 18.50 14.92
CA ALA A 62 9.98 17.40 15.86
C ALA A 62 11.43 17.42 16.40
N THR A 63 11.79 18.49 17.10
CA THR A 63 12.89 18.48 18.08
C THR A 63 12.49 17.49 19.16
N ASN A 64 13.28 16.43 19.31
CA ASN A 64 13.19 15.45 20.38
C ASN A 64 13.10 16.18 21.73
N ALA A 65 11.94 16.18 22.36
CA ALA A 65 11.83 16.43 23.80
C ALA A 65 11.90 15.06 24.48
N GLN A 66 13.11 14.68 24.89
CA GLN A 66 13.33 13.72 25.98
C GLN A 66 13.03 14.41 27.31
#